data_AF-B7LIL8-F1
#
_entry.id   AF-B7LIL8-F1
#
_cell.length_a   1.000
_cell.length_b   1.000
_cell.length_c   1.000
_cell.angle_alpha   90.00
_cell.angle_beta   90.00
_cell.angle_gamma   90.00
#
_symmetry.space_group_name_H-M   'P 1'
#
loop_
_entity.id
_entity.type
_entity.pdbx_description
1 polymer ?
#
loop_
_entity_poly.entity_id
_entity_poly.type
_entity_poly.pdbx_seq_one_letter_code
_entity_poly.pdbx_strand_id
1 'polypeptide(L)'
;MTFQTTITEVCSYIGDNWMIDPHPPQELLEGYFHLISKEYENQHFSMYGFIMNETLYIKGCVFNELNGDMIHIPLNKDYREIARLIKCKVISQKKYLFAVVRNRT
;
A
#
# COMPACT_ATOMS: atom_id res chain seq x y z
N MET A 1 19.99 0.19 7.27
CA MET A 1 19.04 0.68 6.24
C MET A 1 17.74 0.99 6.94
N THR A 2 17.14 2.17 6.74
CA THR A 2 15.92 2.53 7.46
C THR A 2 14.67 2.04 6.73
N PHE A 3 13.60 1.80 7.49
CA PHE A 3 12.27 1.49 6.98
C PHE A 3 11.84 2.44 5.84
N GLN A 4 12.04 3.74 6.06
CA GLN A 4 11.62 4.78 5.13
C GLN A 4 12.35 4.69 3.79
N THR A 5 13.66 4.43 3.79
CA THR A 5 14.42 4.20 2.55
C THR A 5 13.89 3.00 1.77
N THR A 6 13.62 1.89 2.46
CA THR A 6 13.11 0.66 1.84
C THR A 6 11.79 0.91 1.12
N ILE A 7 10.82 1.53 1.80
CA ILE A 7 9.50 1.79 1.21
C ILE A 7 9.56 2.83 0.11
N THR A 8 10.40 3.86 0.25
CA THR A 8 10.59 4.87 -0.81
C THR A 8 11.12 4.23 -2.09
N GLU A 9 12.09 3.32 -1.97
CA GLU A 9 12.67 2.61 -3.10
C GLU A 9 11.64 1.66 -3.75
N VAL A 10 10.85 0.94 -2.95
CA VAL A 10 9.75 0.10 -3.46
C VAL A 10 8.73 0.95 -4.22
N CYS A 11 8.34 2.11 -3.69
CA CYS A 11 7.39 3.03 -4.33
C CYS A 11 7.87 3.51 -5.71
N SER A 12 9.17 3.80 -5.86
CA SER A 12 9.74 4.21 -7.16
C SER A 12 9.53 3.13 -8.24
N TYR A 13 9.59 1.85 -7.86
CA TYR A 13 9.36 0.71 -8.76
C TYR A 13 7.88 0.33 -8.95
N ILE A 14 7.00 0.74 -8.03
CA ILE A 14 5.55 0.58 -8.24
C ILE A 14 5.14 1.44 -9.43
N GLY A 15 5.54 2.71 -9.45
CA GLY A 15 5.13 3.71 -10.44
C GLY A 15 4.10 4.67 -9.86
N ASP A 16 3.32 5.34 -10.72
CA ASP A 16 2.11 6.12 -10.37
C ASP A 16 2.25 7.07 -9.17
N ASN A 17 3.45 7.64 -8.99
CA ASN A 17 3.77 8.59 -7.93
C ASN A 17 3.29 8.14 -6.52
N TRP A 18 3.41 6.84 -6.23
CA TRP A 18 3.16 6.30 -4.89
C TRP A 18 4.18 6.85 -3.90
N MET A 19 3.73 7.22 -2.70
CA MET A 19 4.58 7.73 -1.64
C MET A 19 3.99 7.47 -0.26
N ILE A 20 4.84 7.53 0.77
CA ILE A 20 4.38 7.57 2.16
C ILE A 20 3.61 8.87 2.36
N ASP A 21 2.40 8.76 2.89
CA ASP A 21 1.56 9.89 3.22
C ASP A 21 2.17 10.67 4.40
N PRO A 22 2.55 11.95 4.20
CA PRO A 22 3.08 12.77 5.28
C PRO A 22 2.00 13.15 6.32
N HIS A 23 0.72 13.05 5.96
CA HIS A 23 -0.40 13.45 6.81
C HIS A 23 -1.51 12.37 6.74
N PRO A 24 -1.28 11.17 7.31
CA PRO A 24 -2.24 10.10 7.25
C PRO A 24 -3.59 10.51 7.87
N PRO A 25 -4.72 10.08 7.30
CA PRO A 25 -6.06 10.50 7.73
C PRO A 25 -6.46 9.98 9.12
N GLN A 26 -5.69 9.04 9.68
CA GLN A 26 -5.87 8.46 11.01
C GLN A 26 -4.51 8.45 11.71
N GLU A 27 -4.50 8.61 13.04
CA GLU A 27 -3.30 8.37 13.83
C GLU A 27 -2.84 6.91 13.64
N LEU A 28 -1.69 6.75 13.01
CA LEU A 28 -1.07 5.44 12.81
C LEU A 28 -0.29 5.05 14.04
N LEU A 29 -0.39 3.77 14.42
CA LEU A 29 0.49 3.19 15.43
C LEU A 29 1.95 3.28 14.96
N GLU A 30 2.88 3.35 15.92
CA GLU A 30 4.31 3.39 15.62
C GLU A 30 4.73 2.20 14.74
N GLY A 31 5.48 2.49 13.68
CA GLY A 31 5.91 1.49 12.69
C GLY A 31 4.90 1.17 11.57
N TYR A 32 3.67 1.69 11.66
CA TYR A 32 2.71 1.65 10.56
C TYR A 32 2.87 2.85 9.64
N PHE A 33 2.52 2.65 8.38
CA PHE A 33 2.59 3.68 7.35
C PHE A 33 1.41 3.58 6.40
N HIS A 34 1.07 4.72 5.81
CA HIS A 34 0.04 4.88 4.80
C HIS A 34 0.71 5.28 3.49
N LEU A 35 0.35 4.63 2.39
CA LEU A 35 0.80 4.96 1.04
C LEU A 35 -0.36 5.54 0.24
N ILE A 36 -0.08 6.66 -0.40
CA ILE A 36 -1.00 7.36 -1.32
C ILE A 36 -0.33 7.54 -2.67
N SER A 37 -1.13 7.62 -3.74
CA SER A 37 -0.67 7.98 -5.08
C SER A 37 -1.08 9.41 -5.38
N LYS A 38 -0.20 10.18 -6.03
CA LYS A 38 -0.54 11.50 -6.55
C LYS A 38 -1.39 11.46 -7.82
N GLU A 39 -1.54 10.29 -8.44
CA GLU A 39 -2.34 10.13 -9.66
C GLU A 39 -3.83 10.20 -9.34
N TYR A 40 -4.55 11.02 -10.09
CA TYR A 40 -5.98 11.25 -9.90
C TYR A 40 -6.80 9.95 -9.95
N GLU A 41 -6.43 9.02 -10.82
CA GLU A 41 -7.10 7.73 -10.92
C GLU A 41 -7.06 6.92 -9.61
N ASN A 42 -6.10 7.19 -8.73
CA ASN A 42 -5.89 6.49 -7.46
C ASN A 42 -6.37 7.29 -6.24
N GLN A 43 -7.01 8.45 -6.40
CA GLN A 43 -7.37 9.37 -5.29
C GLN A 43 -8.27 8.78 -4.19
N HIS A 44 -8.90 7.63 -4.42
CA HIS A 44 -9.72 6.93 -3.42
C HIS A 44 -9.19 5.54 -3.09
N PHE A 45 -8.02 5.17 -3.60
CA PHE A 45 -7.35 3.91 -3.30
C PHE A 45 -6.03 4.19 -2.61
N SER A 46 -5.85 3.64 -1.42
CA SER A 46 -4.63 3.77 -0.65
C SER A 46 -4.14 2.41 -0.16
N MET A 47 -2.93 2.36 0.39
CA MET A 47 -2.40 1.14 0.99
C MET A 47 -1.92 1.43 2.40
N TYR A 48 -2.14 0.50 3.31
CA TYR A 48 -1.61 0.55 4.66
C TYR A 48 -0.65 -0.61 4.85
N GLY A 49 0.46 -0.36 5.52
CA GLY A 49 1.42 -1.41 5.81
C GLY A 49 2.23 -1.17 7.06
N PHE A 50 2.99 -2.20 7.42
CA PHE A 50 4.01 -2.17 8.47
C PHE A 50 5.09 -3.21 8.15
N ILE A 51 6.26 -3.06 8.77
CA ILE A 51 7.35 -4.03 8.66
C ILE A 51 7.54 -4.71 10.01
N MET A 52 7.53 -6.04 10.02
CA MET A 52 7.81 -6.84 11.21
C MET A 52 8.59 -8.09 10.80
N ASN A 53 9.66 -8.40 11.53
CA ASN A 53 10.50 -9.60 11.29
C ASN A 53 10.90 -9.74 9.81
N GLU A 54 11.48 -8.67 9.24
CA GLU A 54 11.95 -8.63 7.84
C GLU A 54 10.85 -8.93 6.79
N THR A 55 9.59 -8.77 7.17
CA THR A 55 8.43 -9.00 6.29
C THR A 55 7.60 -7.72 6.22
N LEU A 56 7.29 -7.31 4.99
CA LEU A 56 6.34 -6.26 4.69
C LEU A 56 4.92 -6.83 4.70
N TYR A 57 4.09 -6.29 5.57
CA TYR A 57 2.65 -6.53 5.61
C TYR A 57 1.98 -5.34 4.96
N ILE A 58 1.18 -5.55 3.91
CA ILE A 58 0.54 -4.46 3.17
C ILE A 58 -0.83 -4.87 2.65
N LYS A 59 -1.81 -3.95 2.72
CA LYS A 59 -3.17 -4.16 2.22
C LYS A 59 -3.71 -2.91 1.51
N GLY A 60 -4.58 -3.14 0.54
CA GLY A 60 -5.27 -2.08 -0.21
C GLY A 60 -6.55 -1.64 0.50
N CYS A 61 -6.88 -0.36 0.38
CA CYS A 61 -8.05 0.26 0.97
C CYS A 61 -8.72 1.17 -0.03
N VAL A 62 -10.06 1.24 0.01
CA VAL A 62 -10.84 2.20 -0.76
C VAL A 62 -11.63 3.06 0.21
N PHE A 63 -11.59 4.38 0.05
CA PHE A 63 -12.22 5.34 0.98
C PHE A 63 -11.80 5.14 2.44
N ASN A 64 -10.55 4.70 2.68
CA ASN A 64 -10.02 4.33 3.99
C ASN A 64 -10.74 3.15 4.69
N GLU A 65 -11.58 2.41 3.97
CA GLU A 65 -12.09 1.14 4.47
C GLU A 65 -11.05 0.03 4.24
N LEU A 66 -10.60 -0.59 5.35
CA LEU A 66 -9.60 -1.67 5.39
C LEU A 66 -10.19 -3.01 4.87
N ASN A 67 -10.75 -3.03 3.66
CA ASN A 67 -11.43 -4.20 3.09
C ASN A 67 -10.53 -5.09 2.22
N GLY A 68 -9.32 -4.64 1.85
CA GLY A 68 -8.42 -5.44 1.01
C GLY A 68 -7.73 -6.56 1.77
N ASP A 69 -7.38 -7.61 1.02
CA ASP A 69 -6.60 -8.73 1.53
C ASP A 69 -5.19 -8.26 1.91
N MET A 70 -4.73 -8.68 3.09
CA MET A 70 -3.38 -8.42 3.54
C MET A 70 -2.42 -9.38 2.84
N ILE A 71 -1.34 -8.81 2.28
CA ILE A 71 -0.28 -9.55 1.64
C ILE A 71 0.98 -9.44 2.48
N HIS A 72 1.72 -10.54 2.59
CA HIS A 72 2.98 -10.63 3.31
C HIS A 72 4.12 -10.85 2.32
N ILE A 73 5.13 -9.98 2.34
CA ILE A 73 6.22 -9.96 1.37
C ILE A 73 7.56 -9.95 2.12
N PRO A 74 8.38 -11.01 2.03
CA PRO A 74 9.72 -11.01 2.58
C PRO A 74 10.59 -9.89 2.00
N LEU A 75 11.31 -9.14 2.85
CA LEU A 75 12.18 -8.04 2.45
C LEU A 75 13.54 -8.47 1.88
N ASN A 76 13.85 -9.77 1.94
CA ASN A 76 15.02 -10.34 1.28
C ASN A 76 14.89 -10.42 -0.26
N LYS A 77 13.72 -10.00 -0.80
CA LYS A 77 13.44 -9.90 -2.24
C LYS A 77 13.97 -8.59 -2.81
N ASP A 78 14.25 -8.61 -4.11
CA ASP A 78 14.60 -7.39 -4.85
C ASP A 78 13.43 -6.39 -4.84
N TYR A 79 13.72 -5.08 -4.77
CA TYR A 79 12.70 -4.05 -4.70
C TYR A 79 11.73 -4.06 -5.91
N ARG A 80 12.20 -4.43 -7.11
CA ARG A 80 11.32 -4.60 -8.28
C ARG A 80 10.37 -5.77 -8.09
N GLU A 81 10.84 -6.85 -7.46
CA GLU A 81 10.00 -8.00 -7.15
C GLU A 81 8.93 -7.64 -6.11
N ILE A 82 9.32 -6.93 -5.05
CA ILE A 82 8.38 -6.43 -4.02
C ILE A 82 7.34 -5.52 -4.67
N ALA A 83 7.75 -4.55 -5.47
CA ALA A 83 6.85 -3.65 -6.18
C ALA A 83 5.91 -4.39 -7.15
N ARG A 84 6.42 -5.41 -7.87
CA ARG A 84 5.60 -6.28 -8.73
C ARG A 84 4.55 -7.02 -7.92
N LEU A 85 4.90 -7.56 -6.75
CA LEU A 85 3.96 -8.25 -5.86
C LEU A 85 2.89 -7.29 -5.35
N ILE A 86 3.24 -6.06 -4.96
CA ILE A 86 2.27 -5.03 -4.56
C ILE A 86 1.31 -4.72 -5.71
N LYS A 87 1.82 -4.52 -6.93
CA LYS A 87 0.97 -4.30 -8.12
C LYS A 87 0.01 -5.45 -8.37
N CYS A 88 0.53 -6.67 -8.41
CA CYS A 88 -0.23 -7.86 -8.78
C CYS A 88 -1.21 -8.33 -7.69
N LYS A 89 -0.92 -8.08 -6.42
CA LYS A 89 -1.69 -8.63 -5.30
C LYS A 89 -2.44 -7.59 -4.48
N VAL A 90 -2.02 -6.32 -4.47
CA VAL A 90 -2.66 -5.27 -3.66
C VAL A 90 -3.40 -4.29 -4.57
N ILE A 91 -2.71 -3.65 -5.50
CA ILE A 91 -3.30 -2.64 -6.39
C ILE A 91 -4.32 -3.28 -7.35
N SER A 92 -4.09 -4.50 -7.80
CA SER A 92 -5.04 -5.26 -8.64
C SER A 92 -6.42 -5.44 -7.99
N GLN A 93 -6.52 -5.42 -6.66
CA GLN A 93 -7.79 -5.52 -5.94
C GLN A 93 -8.64 -4.26 -6.07
N LYS A 94 -8.07 -3.12 -6.49
CA LYS A 94 -8.72 -1.80 -6.54
C LYS A 94 -10.14 -1.85 -7.11
N LYS A 95 -10.31 -2.42 -8.31
CA LYS A 95 -11.63 -2.49 -8.99
C LYS A 95 -12.66 -3.28 -8.18
N TYR A 96 -12.25 -4.41 -7.62
CA TYR A 96 -13.11 -5.24 -6.78
C TYR A 96 -13.52 -4.50 -5.50
N LEU A 97 -12.56 -3.85 -4.83
CA LEU A 97 -12.83 -3.10 -3.59
C LEU A 97 -13.78 -1.93 -3.82
N PHE A 98 -13.65 -1.20 -4.93
CA PHE A 98 -14.64 -0.17 -5.30
C PHE A 98 -16.04 -0.75 -5.49
N ALA A 99 -16.18 -1.93 -6.10
CA ALA A 99 -17.48 -2.58 -6.30
C ALA A 99 -18.10 -3.01 -4.96
N VAL A 100 -17.29 -3.54 -4.03
CA VAL A 100 -17.75 -3.91 -2.68
C VAL A 100 -18.29 -2.70 -1.92
N VAL A 101 -17.57 -1.57 -1.93
CA VAL A 101 -18.02 -0.36 -1.20
C VAL A 101 -19.28 0.25 -1.86
N ARG A 102 -19.33 0.31 -3.20
CA ARG A 102 -20.52 0.83 -3.92
C ARG A 102 -21.79 0.02 -3.69
N ASN A 103 -21.68 -1.29 -3.48
CA ASN A 103 -22.85 -2.14 -3.22
C ASN A 103 -23.36 -2.05 -1.77
N ARG A 104 -22.64 -1.34 -0.88
CA ARG A 104 -23.08 -1.08 0.51
C ARG A 104 -23.91 0.19 0.63
N THR A 105 -23.84 1.10 -0.36
CA THR A 105 -24.56 2.38 -0.45
C THR A 105 -25.79 2.25 -1.32
#